data_AF-A0A9P9XJL0-F1
#
_entry.id   AF-A0A9P9XJL0-F1
#
_cell.length_a   1.000
_cell.length_b   1.000
_cell.length_c   1.000
_cell.angle_alpha   90.00
_cell.angle_beta   90.00
_cell.angle_gamma   90.00
#
_symmetry.space_group_name_H-M   'P 1'
#
loop_
_entity.id
_entity.type
_entity.pdbx_description
1 polymer ?
#
loop_
_entity_poly.entity_id
_entity_poly.type
_entity_poly.pdbx_seq_one_letter_code
_entity_poly.pdbx_strand_id
1 'polypeptide(L)'
;MEPVSLPLSYFLATLAIFAFLHFYKRPRGNVPVPSFNPTKTFRIRGVPLTWSGNDLELHLSELDPLSKPVVKSIAREIHGRSNTATVTFKIPPSQFQAHKLSRPPWYIQLPDVSVEGRRSLQSQSMMIDNDFEGMTTLHMPSSKGHKIDVVAIPGLGGHAFGSFKERGGSHMWLRDSLPFHLREAKDKTQIARVITWGYNSTLADSKSIQKIEDLAKKFRNSLLPLAGPPTRPIILIAHSMGGLIAKQALIDMFKSDNEQDSQIVRAVYGIAFFGVPHLGMKIESLIPIVGYGPNLPLLQSLDRLGSQIISVGEKEFPAALGGEGDSEIVCFYETHVSPTAQKDEAGNWKMTGRPELLVDQESATHRRRWEGGPQHTCPIARTHSNMVKFGPHDDEYDNVIERLKILARNSLVARDETLEIEREREKQWNKHNGAPRPHAIPSKIFSSLHEKDLDQDFPGRLLWYREPVGDNGYPLGTTIEPHIESQNSVKPIGETILTCRRIVNLQIRGHIKWIDPGRYRSRNTGWCEVPGPEVEVGSDGEAFLMVSKDFERKWIGGFSFGGVRLDPC
;
A
#
# COMPACT_ATOMS: atom_id res chain seq x y z
N MET A 1 -43.29 -67.92 0.59
CA MET A 1 -41.89 -67.45 0.53
C MET A 1 -41.93 -65.98 0.21
N GLU A 2 -41.15 -65.16 0.92
CA GLU A 2 -41.27 -63.70 0.88
C GLU A 2 -40.46 -63.08 -0.28
N PRO A 3 -40.86 -61.90 -0.79
CA PRO A 3 -40.03 -61.16 -1.74
C PRO A 3 -38.81 -60.56 -1.03
N VAL A 4 -37.60 -60.94 -1.47
CA VAL A 4 -36.35 -60.44 -0.88
C VAL A 4 -36.18 -58.95 -1.21
N SER A 5 -36.30 -58.10 -0.19
CA SER A 5 -36.10 -56.65 -0.30
C SER A 5 -34.60 -56.30 -0.30
N LEU A 6 -34.07 -55.92 -1.46
CA LEU A 6 -32.73 -55.34 -1.56
C LEU A 6 -32.69 -53.99 -0.81
N PRO A 7 -31.75 -53.77 0.12
CA PRO A 7 -31.74 -52.57 0.95
C PRO A 7 -31.34 -51.32 0.13
N LEU A 8 -32.04 -50.21 0.42
CA LEU A 8 -31.97 -48.92 -0.30
C LEU A 8 -30.54 -48.36 -0.45
N SER A 9 -29.65 -48.73 0.46
CA SER A 9 -28.22 -48.37 0.44
C SER A 9 -27.49 -48.82 -0.84
N TYR A 10 -27.83 -49.98 -1.43
CA TYR A 10 -27.23 -50.44 -2.69
C TYR A 10 -27.70 -49.60 -3.90
N PHE A 11 -28.94 -49.13 -3.88
CA PHE A 11 -29.48 -48.25 -4.92
C PHE A 11 -28.82 -46.86 -4.88
N LEU A 12 -28.60 -46.32 -3.67
CA LEU A 12 -27.89 -45.06 -3.47
C LEU A 12 -26.40 -45.17 -3.82
N ALA A 13 -25.73 -46.27 -3.44
CA ALA A 13 -24.33 -46.53 -3.78
C ALA A 13 -24.12 -46.67 -5.30
N THR A 14 -25.01 -47.39 -6.00
CA THR A 14 -24.92 -47.53 -7.47
C THR A 14 -25.22 -46.22 -8.19
N LEU A 15 -26.20 -45.42 -7.74
CA LEU A 15 -26.42 -44.06 -8.24
C LEU A 15 -25.20 -43.15 -8.03
N ALA A 16 -24.56 -43.19 -6.85
CA ALA A 16 -23.35 -42.41 -6.57
C ALA A 16 -22.18 -42.83 -7.47
N ILE A 17 -21.98 -44.14 -7.70
CA ILE A 17 -20.94 -44.66 -8.61
C ILE A 17 -21.23 -44.27 -10.06
N PHE A 18 -22.49 -44.33 -10.52
CA PHE A 18 -22.86 -43.86 -11.87
C PHE A 18 -22.68 -42.35 -12.03
N ALA A 19 -23.05 -41.54 -11.03
CA ALA A 19 -22.83 -40.09 -11.04
C ALA A 19 -21.33 -39.75 -11.06
N PHE A 20 -20.52 -40.43 -10.25
CA PHE A 20 -19.06 -40.27 -10.21
C PHE A 20 -18.43 -40.66 -11.56
N LEU A 21 -18.79 -41.81 -12.12
CA LEU A 21 -18.33 -42.25 -13.44
C LEU A 21 -18.81 -41.33 -14.56
N HIS A 22 -20.02 -40.77 -14.49
CA HIS A 22 -20.52 -39.82 -15.48
C HIS A 22 -19.76 -38.48 -15.41
N PHE A 23 -19.41 -38.00 -14.21
CA PHE A 23 -18.54 -36.83 -14.06
C PHE A 23 -17.11 -37.11 -14.57
N TYR A 24 -16.53 -38.27 -14.26
CA TYR A 24 -15.17 -38.64 -14.70
C TYR A 24 -15.06 -39.00 -16.18
N LYS A 25 -16.14 -39.49 -16.80
CA LYS A 25 -16.24 -39.81 -18.24
C LYS A 25 -16.88 -38.71 -19.09
N ARG A 26 -17.12 -37.50 -18.55
CA ARG A 26 -17.28 -36.33 -19.44
C ARG A 26 -16.01 -36.23 -20.27
N PRO A 27 -16.06 -36.27 -21.61
CA PRO A 27 -14.86 -36.02 -22.40
C PRO A 27 -14.33 -34.64 -22.01
N ARG A 28 -13.01 -34.54 -21.81
CA ARG A 28 -12.34 -33.24 -21.67
C ARG A 28 -12.45 -32.56 -23.04
N GLY A 29 -13.57 -31.86 -23.26
CA GLY A 29 -13.82 -31.11 -24.48
C GLY A 29 -12.62 -30.22 -24.76
N ASN A 30 -12.13 -30.25 -26.00
CA ASN A 30 -10.83 -29.71 -26.39
C ASN A 30 -10.58 -28.37 -25.72
N VAL A 31 -9.65 -28.36 -24.74
CA VAL A 31 -9.18 -27.11 -24.12
C VAL A 31 -8.71 -26.23 -25.27
N PRO A 32 -9.31 -25.06 -25.52
CA PRO A 32 -8.94 -24.24 -26.65
C PRO A 32 -7.45 -23.94 -26.57
N VAL A 33 -6.68 -24.45 -27.52
CA VAL A 33 -5.24 -24.20 -27.56
C VAL A 33 -5.08 -22.69 -27.62
N PRO A 34 -4.49 -22.04 -26.60
CA PRO A 34 -4.57 -20.60 -26.47
C PRO A 34 -3.85 -19.96 -27.64
N SER A 35 -4.63 -19.43 -28.59
CA SER A 35 -4.12 -18.75 -29.78
C SER A 35 -3.23 -17.60 -29.31
N PHE A 36 -1.94 -17.69 -29.61
CA PHE A 36 -1.00 -16.66 -29.17
C PHE A 36 -1.40 -15.32 -29.80
N ASN A 37 -1.78 -14.37 -28.95
CA ASN A 37 -2.05 -13.01 -29.39
C ASN A 37 -0.73 -12.23 -29.41
N PRO A 38 -0.21 -11.80 -30.58
CA PRO A 38 1.03 -11.02 -30.66
C PRO A 38 0.91 -9.62 -30.03
N THR A 39 -0.30 -9.16 -29.66
CA THR A 39 -0.50 -7.94 -28.85
C THR A 39 -0.45 -8.20 -27.33
N LYS A 40 0.00 -9.37 -26.88
CA LYS A 40 0.10 -9.68 -25.44
C LYS A 40 1.42 -9.14 -24.86
N THR A 41 1.29 -8.20 -23.93
CA THR A 41 2.40 -7.68 -23.13
C THR A 41 2.68 -8.63 -21.96
N PHE A 42 3.96 -8.84 -21.68
CA PHE A 42 4.50 -9.56 -20.54
C PHE A 42 5.27 -8.59 -19.63
N ARG A 43 5.35 -8.90 -18.35
CA ARG A 43 6.22 -8.20 -17.39
C ARG A 43 7.50 -9.01 -17.20
N ILE A 44 8.64 -8.35 -17.18
CA ILE A 44 9.92 -8.95 -16.77
C ILE A 44 10.42 -8.20 -15.54
N ARG A 45 10.71 -8.90 -14.44
CA ARG A 45 11.22 -8.33 -13.20
C ARG A 45 12.60 -8.90 -12.87
N GLY A 46 13.40 -8.13 -12.14
CA GLY A 46 14.77 -8.54 -11.78
C GLY A 46 15.79 -8.26 -12.89
N VAL A 47 15.44 -7.43 -13.87
CA VAL A 47 16.38 -6.96 -14.90
C VAL A 47 17.50 -6.17 -14.21
N PRO A 48 18.78 -6.39 -14.54
CA PRO A 48 19.89 -5.68 -13.91
C PRO A 48 19.77 -4.15 -14.02
N LEU A 49 20.21 -3.42 -12.98
CA LEU A 49 20.17 -1.96 -12.95
C LEU A 49 21.02 -1.29 -14.04
N THR A 50 22.03 -1.99 -14.53
CA THR A 50 22.96 -1.55 -15.59
C THR A 50 22.44 -1.78 -17.00
N TRP A 51 21.41 -2.61 -17.20
CA TRP A 51 20.89 -2.94 -18.52
C TRP A 51 19.94 -1.88 -19.04
N SER A 52 20.14 -1.48 -20.29
CA SER A 52 19.18 -0.72 -21.09
C SER A 52 18.09 -1.64 -21.68
N GLY A 53 17.12 -1.03 -22.37
CA GLY A 53 16.13 -1.79 -23.14
C GLY A 53 16.77 -2.61 -24.27
N ASN A 54 17.85 -2.13 -24.88
CA ASN A 54 18.55 -2.80 -25.96
C ASN A 54 19.29 -4.05 -25.47
N ASP A 55 19.95 -3.96 -24.31
CA ASP A 55 20.67 -5.10 -23.72
C ASP A 55 19.71 -6.24 -23.35
N LEU A 56 18.54 -5.89 -22.82
CA LEU A 56 17.47 -6.84 -22.53
C LEU A 56 16.87 -7.44 -23.82
N GLU A 57 16.62 -6.63 -24.86
CA GLU A 57 16.08 -7.12 -26.13
C GLU A 57 17.05 -8.04 -26.86
N LEU A 58 18.35 -7.72 -26.82
CA LEU A 58 19.43 -8.55 -27.35
C LEU A 58 19.51 -9.88 -26.58
N HIS A 59 19.60 -9.85 -25.26
CA HIS A 59 19.68 -11.08 -24.46
C HIS A 59 18.46 -12.00 -24.61
N LEU A 60 17.25 -11.43 -24.68
CA LEU A 60 16.04 -12.21 -24.98
C LEU A 60 16.06 -12.79 -26.41
N SER A 61 16.69 -12.10 -27.36
CA SER A 61 16.87 -12.58 -28.74
C SER A 61 17.96 -13.65 -28.86
N GLU A 62 18.98 -13.64 -28.01
CA GLU A 62 19.97 -14.73 -27.92
C GLU A 62 19.34 -16.02 -27.40
N LEU A 63 18.45 -15.91 -26.41
CA LEU A 63 17.74 -17.06 -25.81
C LEU A 63 16.65 -17.65 -26.72
N ASP A 64 15.98 -16.82 -27.53
CA ASP A 64 15.04 -17.28 -28.57
C ASP A 64 14.98 -16.29 -29.76
N PRO A 65 15.82 -16.49 -30.80
CA PRO A 65 15.86 -15.62 -31.98
C PRO A 65 14.57 -15.60 -32.80
N LEU A 66 13.72 -16.62 -32.66
CA LEU A 66 12.45 -16.72 -33.39
C LEU A 66 11.35 -15.90 -32.70
N SER A 67 11.37 -15.81 -31.38
CA SER A 67 10.37 -15.08 -30.58
C SER A 67 10.25 -13.60 -30.94
N LYS A 68 11.37 -12.99 -31.38
CA LYS A 68 11.48 -11.57 -31.76
C LYS A 68 10.87 -10.66 -30.69
N PRO A 69 11.52 -10.56 -29.51
CA PRO A 69 11.10 -9.67 -28.43
C PRO A 69 11.08 -8.22 -28.91
N VAL A 70 10.25 -7.40 -28.27
CA VAL A 70 10.25 -5.94 -28.39
C VAL A 70 10.01 -5.36 -27.00
N VAL A 71 11.01 -4.69 -26.44
CA VAL A 71 10.94 -4.01 -25.15
C VAL A 71 10.19 -2.70 -25.33
N LYS A 72 9.06 -2.55 -24.63
CA LYS A 72 8.16 -1.38 -24.71
C LYS A 72 8.40 -0.37 -23.60
N SER A 73 8.89 -0.81 -22.46
CA SER A 73 9.49 0.07 -21.45
C SER A 73 10.46 -0.70 -20.58
N ILE A 74 11.41 0.01 -19.98
CA ILE A 74 12.23 -0.44 -18.86
C ILE A 74 12.28 0.69 -17.82
N ALA A 75 12.09 0.35 -16.55
CA ALA A 75 12.01 1.32 -15.46
C ALA A 75 12.56 0.72 -14.17
N ARG A 76 13.22 1.54 -13.34
CA ARG A 76 13.72 1.11 -12.03
C ARG A 76 12.56 0.91 -11.05
N GLU A 77 12.51 -0.26 -10.41
CA GLU A 77 11.43 -0.58 -9.45
C GLU A 77 11.51 0.32 -8.21
N ILE A 78 10.36 0.56 -7.57
CA ILE A 78 10.25 1.45 -6.40
C ILE A 78 11.21 1.09 -5.26
N HIS A 79 11.51 -0.20 -5.08
CA HIS A 79 12.45 -0.70 -4.08
C HIS A 79 13.94 -0.57 -4.48
N GLY A 80 14.26 0.09 -5.60
CA GLY A 80 15.63 0.43 -6.01
C GLY A 80 16.56 -0.69 -6.47
N ARG A 81 16.33 -1.95 -6.04
CA ARG A 81 17.23 -3.11 -6.27
C ARG A 81 17.37 -3.59 -7.72
N SER A 82 16.37 -3.37 -8.57
CA SER A 82 16.36 -3.89 -9.95
C SER A 82 15.48 -3.05 -10.87
N ASN A 83 15.61 -3.30 -12.17
CA ASN A 83 14.70 -2.81 -13.20
C ASN A 83 13.57 -3.82 -13.46
N THR A 84 12.45 -3.30 -13.94
CA THR A 84 11.33 -4.07 -14.50
C THR A 84 11.02 -3.52 -15.89
N ALA A 85 10.65 -4.41 -16.80
CA ALA A 85 10.37 -4.10 -18.19
C ALA A 85 8.99 -4.62 -18.64
N THR A 86 8.41 -3.96 -19.64
CA THR A 86 7.24 -4.48 -20.36
C THR A 86 7.67 -4.91 -21.76
N VAL A 87 7.35 -6.14 -22.16
CA VAL A 87 7.85 -6.76 -23.40
C VAL A 87 6.70 -7.39 -24.19
N THR A 88 6.74 -7.25 -25.51
CA THR A 88 5.84 -7.96 -26.45
C THR A 88 6.67 -8.83 -27.38
N PHE A 89 6.35 -10.12 -27.49
CA PHE A 89 7.00 -11.03 -28.42
C PHE A 89 6.14 -11.17 -29.69
N LYS A 90 6.75 -11.17 -30.89
CA LYS A 90 6.00 -11.35 -32.14
C LYS A 90 5.59 -12.80 -32.37
N ILE A 91 6.37 -13.74 -31.84
CA ILE A 91 6.16 -15.19 -31.85
C ILE A 91 6.31 -15.67 -30.39
N PRO A 92 5.49 -16.63 -29.89
CA PRO A 92 5.63 -17.10 -28.51
C PRO A 92 6.99 -17.79 -28.32
N PRO A 93 7.83 -17.34 -27.36
CA PRO A 93 9.04 -18.04 -26.99
C PRO A 93 8.83 -19.55 -26.85
N SER A 94 9.72 -20.33 -27.45
CA SER A 94 9.81 -21.79 -27.36
C SER A 94 9.70 -22.29 -25.94
N GLN A 95 10.30 -21.57 -24.98
CA GLN A 95 10.16 -21.82 -23.55
C GLN A 95 8.69 -21.82 -23.11
N PHE A 96 7.89 -20.80 -23.45
CA PHE A 96 6.45 -20.75 -23.12
C PHE A 96 5.66 -21.87 -23.83
N GLN A 97 6.17 -22.39 -24.95
CA GLN A 97 5.54 -23.48 -25.69
C GLN A 97 5.84 -24.86 -25.09
N ALA A 98 7.08 -25.12 -24.64
CA ALA A 98 7.43 -26.31 -23.87
C ALA A 98 6.74 -26.29 -22.49
N HIS A 99 6.72 -25.13 -21.85
CA HIS A 99 6.05 -24.89 -20.58
C HIS A 99 4.53 -24.69 -20.69
N LYS A 100 3.86 -25.16 -21.76
CA LYS A 100 2.38 -25.10 -21.89
C LYS A 100 1.61 -25.74 -20.72
N LEU A 101 2.24 -26.64 -19.97
CA LEU A 101 1.67 -27.28 -18.77
C LEU A 101 1.89 -26.47 -17.48
N SER A 102 2.92 -25.62 -17.41
CA SER A 102 3.22 -24.77 -16.25
C SER A 102 2.85 -23.32 -16.55
N ARG A 103 1.80 -22.83 -15.87
CA ARG A 103 1.42 -21.41 -15.89
C ARG A 103 2.59 -20.52 -15.44
N PRO A 104 2.65 -19.25 -15.88
CA PRO A 104 3.62 -18.27 -15.38
C PRO A 104 3.55 -18.14 -13.84
N PRO A 105 4.61 -17.64 -13.18
CA PRO A 105 5.81 -17.06 -13.78
C PRO A 105 6.81 -18.08 -14.34
N TRP A 106 7.60 -17.65 -15.32
CA TRP A 106 8.80 -18.33 -15.83
C TRP A 106 10.07 -17.62 -15.35
N TYR A 107 11.20 -18.32 -15.32
CA TYR A 107 12.48 -17.78 -14.84
C TYR A 107 13.59 -17.96 -15.86
N ILE A 108 14.32 -16.88 -16.15
CA ILE A 108 15.51 -16.85 -17.00
C ILE A 108 16.72 -16.62 -16.09
N GLN A 109 17.74 -17.49 -16.16
CA GLN A 109 19.00 -17.27 -15.44
C GLN A 109 19.80 -16.18 -16.15
N LEU A 110 20.37 -15.24 -15.38
CA LEU A 110 21.31 -14.25 -15.89
C LEU A 110 22.71 -14.87 -16.03
N PRO A 111 23.56 -14.36 -16.94
CA PRO A 111 24.96 -14.78 -17.03
C PRO A 111 25.72 -14.56 -15.71
N ASP A 112 26.64 -15.47 -15.36
CA ASP A 112 27.49 -15.35 -14.17
C ASP A 112 28.41 -14.12 -14.29
N VAL A 113 28.10 -13.05 -13.53
CA VAL A 113 28.93 -11.85 -13.47
C VAL A 113 30.14 -12.08 -12.57
N SER A 114 31.24 -12.55 -13.15
CA SER A 114 32.52 -12.77 -12.45
C SER A 114 33.27 -11.45 -12.24
N VAL A 115 33.03 -10.77 -11.11
CA VAL A 115 33.81 -9.60 -10.68
C VAL A 115 35.06 -10.04 -9.93
N GLU A 116 36.24 -9.61 -10.39
CA GLU A 116 37.53 -9.75 -9.70
C GLU A 116 37.82 -11.16 -9.14
N GLY A 117 37.54 -12.20 -9.93
CA GLY A 117 37.82 -13.59 -9.59
C GLY A 117 36.91 -14.19 -8.50
N ARG A 118 35.99 -13.41 -7.91
CA ARG A 118 34.98 -13.91 -6.97
C ARG A 118 33.72 -14.28 -7.75
N ARG A 119 33.41 -15.58 -7.82
CA ARG A 119 32.09 -16.04 -8.29
C ARG A 119 30.99 -15.49 -7.38
N SER A 120 29.92 -14.99 -7.97
CA SER A 120 28.68 -14.75 -7.21
C SER A 120 28.20 -16.08 -6.63
N LEU A 121 27.95 -16.13 -5.32
CA LEU A 121 27.30 -17.28 -4.68
C LEU A 121 25.77 -17.26 -4.85
N GLN A 122 25.23 -16.28 -5.58
CA GLN A 122 23.82 -16.16 -5.91
C GLN A 122 23.65 -16.08 -7.43
N SER A 123 23.09 -17.13 -8.01
CA SER A 123 22.57 -17.11 -9.39
C SER A 123 21.39 -16.15 -9.45
N GLN A 124 21.55 -15.04 -10.17
CA GLN A 124 20.48 -14.07 -10.35
C GLN A 124 19.57 -14.54 -11.49
N SER A 125 18.25 -14.34 -11.35
CA SER A 125 17.30 -14.69 -12.39
C SER A 125 16.25 -13.60 -12.60
N MET A 126 15.85 -13.42 -13.86
CA MET A 126 14.74 -12.57 -14.25
C MET A 126 13.45 -13.40 -14.25
N MET A 127 12.39 -12.85 -13.66
CA MET A 127 11.06 -13.46 -13.64
C MET A 127 10.20 -12.87 -14.75
N ILE A 128 9.58 -13.71 -15.59
CA ILE A 128 8.62 -13.30 -16.61
C ILE A 128 7.21 -13.74 -16.22
N ASP A 129 6.27 -12.80 -16.21
CA ASP A 129 4.84 -13.06 -15.99
C ASP A 129 3.93 -12.34 -16.99
N ASN A 130 2.62 -12.55 -16.84
CA ASN A 130 1.58 -11.79 -17.54
C ASN A 130 0.33 -11.60 -16.68
N ASP A 131 0.52 -11.49 -15.37
CA ASP A 131 -0.52 -11.16 -14.38
C ASP A 131 -0.37 -9.72 -13.88
N PHE A 132 0.87 -9.23 -13.81
CA PHE A 132 1.27 -7.94 -13.27
C PHE A 132 0.89 -7.76 -11.77
N GLU A 133 0.81 -8.85 -10.99
CA GLU A 133 0.52 -8.80 -9.55
C GLU A 133 1.62 -8.10 -8.73
N GLY A 134 1.23 -7.32 -7.72
CA GLY A 134 2.09 -6.40 -6.99
C GLY A 134 2.43 -5.12 -7.76
N MET A 135 3.35 -4.31 -7.21
CA MET A 135 3.83 -3.09 -7.88
C MET A 135 4.59 -3.42 -9.16
N THR A 136 4.34 -2.64 -10.21
CA THR A 136 5.06 -2.63 -11.49
C THR A 136 5.35 -1.18 -11.88
N THR A 137 6.62 -0.74 -11.82
CA THR A 137 6.97 0.55 -12.44
C THR A 137 6.87 0.44 -13.96
N LEU A 138 6.01 1.25 -14.59
CA LEU A 138 5.78 1.28 -16.04
C LEU A 138 6.71 2.27 -16.75
N HIS A 139 6.98 3.41 -16.10
CA HIS A 139 7.88 4.47 -16.55
C HIS A 139 8.62 5.09 -15.36
N MET A 140 9.89 5.42 -15.55
CA MET A 140 10.73 6.16 -14.60
C MET A 140 11.35 7.35 -15.34
N PRO A 141 11.11 8.61 -14.90
CA PRO A 141 11.75 9.79 -15.48
C PRO A 141 13.23 9.87 -15.07
N SER A 142 13.97 10.85 -15.61
CA SER A 142 15.36 11.08 -15.19
C SER A 142 15.44 11.44 -13.70
N SER A 143 16.58 11.15 -13.05
CA SER A 143 16.77 11.41 -11.61
C SER A 143 16.61 12.89 -11.21
N LYS A 144 16.86 13.82 -12.15
CA LYS A 144 16.61 15.26 -11.98
C LYS A 144 15.15 15.66 -12.27
N GLY A 145 14.46 14.92 -13.15
CA GLY A 145 13.06 15.17 -13.52
C GLY A 145 12.06 14.57 -12.53
N HIS A 146 12.41 13.48 -11.82
CA HIS A 146 11.50 12.78 -10.91
C HIS A 146 11.03 13.66 -9.74
N LYS A 147 9.81 14.21 -9.85
CA LYS A 147 9.18 15.07 -8.83
C LYS A 147 7.92 14.48 -8.20
N ILE A 148 7.14 13.68 -8.94
CA ILE A 148 5.89 13.06 -8.47
C ILE A 148 5.86 11.56 -8.75
N ASP A 149 5.04 10.85 -7.98
CA ASP A 149 4.73 9.43 -8.16
C ASP A 149 3.26 9.25 -8.54
N VAL A 150 2.97 8.38 -9.50
CA VAL A 150 1.60 8.06 -9.92
C VAL A 150 1.36 6.57 -9.78
N VAL A 151 0.34 6.16 -9.01
CA VAL A 151 0.04 4.76 -8.70
C VAL A 151 -1.36 4.39 -9.18
N ALA A 152 -1.43 3.50 -10.16
CA ALA A 152 -2.68 3.09 -10.79
C ALA A 152 -3.20 1.72 -10.30
N ILE A 153 -4.46 1.70 -9.86
CA ILE A 153 -5.11 0.59 -9.16
C ILE A 153 -6.35 0.12 -9.97
N PRO A 154 -6.39 -1.14 -10.43
CA PRO A 154 -7.50 -1.66 -11.22
C PRO A 154 -8.74 -2.01 -10.36
N GLY A 155 -9.89 -2.16 -11.01
CA GLY A 155 -11.13 -2.66 -10.38
C GLY A 155 -11.19 -4.18 -10.17
N LEU A 156 -12.33 -4.64 -9.67
CA LEU A 156 -12.67 -6.05 -9.45
C LEU A 156 -12.46 -6.89 -10.72
N GLY A 157 -11.71 -8.00 -10.61
CA GLY A 157 -11.35 -8.86 -11.74
C GLY A 157 -10.39 -8.22 -12.75
N GLY A 158 -9.91 -7.00 -12.48
CA GLY A 158 -9.09 -6.21 -13.40
C GLY A 158 -7.60 -6.55 -13.35
N HIS A 159 -7.07 -7.11 -14.42
CA HIS A 159 -5.62 -7.29 -14.63
C HIS A 159 -4.92 -5.92 -14.70
N ALA A 160 -3.90 -5.67 -13.87
CA ALA A 160 -3.27 -4.35 -13.70
C ALA A 160 -2.94 -3.62 -15.01
N PHE A 161 -2.13 -4.23 -15.88
CA PHE A 161 -1.82 -3.67 -17.20
C PHE A 161 -3.03 -3.67 -18.14
N GLY A 162 -3.81 -4.76 -18.14
CA GLY A 162 -4.94 -4.97 -19.03
C GLY A 162 -6.13 -4.02 -18.79
N SER A 163 -6.33 -3.53 -17.56
CA SER A 163 -7.40 -2.60 -17.20
C SER A 163 -7.23 -1.24 -17.88
N PHE A 164 -6.01 -0.70 -17.90
CA PHE A 164 -5.70 0.60 -18.49
C PHE A 164 -5.21 0.52 -19.96
N LYS A 165 -5.34 -0.65 -20.59
CA LYS A 165 -5.10 -0.84 -22.03
C LYS A 165 -6.38 -0.61 -22.84
N GLU A 166 -6.24 -0.01 -24.02
CA GLU A 166 -7.30 0.13 -25.03
C GLU A 166 -7.97 -1.23 -25.39
N ARG A 167 -9.21 -1.20 -25.88
CA ARG A 167 -9.85 -2.40 -26.44
C ARG A 167 -9.26 -2.70 -27.82
N GLY A 168 -9.04 -3.98 -28.13
CA GLY A 168 -8.56 -4.46 -29.43
C GLY A 168 -7.07 -4.22 -29.71
N GLY A 169 -6.52 -3.05 -29.37
CA GLY A 169 -5.15 -2.67 -29.69
C GLY A 169 -4.09 -3.00 -28.63
N SER A 170 -3.05 -2.18 -28.54
CA SER A 170 -1.84 -2.38 -27.73
C SER A 170 -1.43 -1.19 -26.86
N HIS A 171 -2.02 -0.01 -27.08
CA HIS A 171 -1.78 1.22 -26.33
C HIS A 171 -2.28 1.09 -24.89
N MET A 172 -1.42 1.43 -23.94
CA MET A 172 -1.68 1.42 -22.52
C MET A 172 -1.27 2.80 -21.99
N TRP A 173 -2.25 3.70 -21.86
CA TRP A 173 -2.01 5.14 -21.74
C TRP A 173 -1.15 5.55 -20.54
N LEU A 174 -1.17 4.79 -19.44
CA LEU A 174 -0.28 5.04 -18.28
C LEU A 174 1.21 4.84 -18.59
N ARG A 175 1.55 3.95 -19.54
CA ARG A 175 2.91 3.75 -20.05
C ARG A 175 3.19 4.64 -21.26
N ASP A 176 2.23 4.72 -22.18
CA ASP A 176 2.45 5.17 -23.54
C ASP A 176 2.14 6.67 -23.79
N SER A 177 1.33 7.31 -22.93
CA SER A 177 0.91 8.72 -23.09
C SER A 177 1.13 9.57 -21.83
N LEU A 178 0.69 9.10 -20.66
CA LEU A 178 0.73 9.84 -19.40
C LEU A 178 2.14 10.39 -19.05
N PRO A 179 3.24 9.63 -19.21
CA PRO A 179 4.58 10.15 -18.92
C PRO A 179 5.00 11.29 -19.86
N PHE A 180 4.43 11.36 -21.06
CA PHE A 180 4.73 12.38 -22.08
C PHE A 180 3.81 13.59 -21.97
N HIS A 181 2.82 13.56 -21.08
CA HIS A 181 1.89 14.68 -20.82
C HIS A 181 2.05 15.27 -19.41
N LEU A 182 2.55 14.50 -18.44
CA LEU A 182 3.06 15.02 -17.16
C LEU A 182 4.51 15.46 -17.32
N ARG A 183 4.68 16.70 -17.79
CA ARG A 183 5.97 17.35 -18.05
C ARG A 183 6.13 18.69 -17.34
N GLU A 184 7.38 19.06 -17.13
CA GLU A 184 7.77 20.42 -16.74
C GLU A 184 7.33 21.48 -17.76
N ALA A 185 7.00 22.67 -17.25
CA ALA A 185 6.58 23.78 -18.11
C ALA A 185 7.74 24.35 -18.93
N LYS A 186 8.94 24.42 -18.33
CA LYS A 186 10.11 25.12 -18.88
C LYS A 186 10.90 24.27 -19.88
N ASP A 187 11.40 23.12 -19.45
CA ASP A 187 12.33 22.27 -20.23
C ASP A 187 11.67 21.03 -20.86
N LYS A 188 10.36 20.84 -20.63
CA LYS A 188 9.56 19.68 -21.09
C LYS A 188 10.08 18.33 -20.59
N THR A 189 10.89 18.29 -19.53
CA THR A 189 11.29 17.03 -18.87
C THR A 189 10.08 16.31 -18.28
N GLN A 190 10.12 14.98 -18.26
CA GLN A 190 9.05 14.14 -17.69
C GLN A 190 9.16 14.16 -16.16
N ILE A 191 8.06 14.39 -15.44
CA ILE A 191 8.11 14.57 -13.97
C ILE A 191 7.61 13.38 -13.14
N ALA A 192 6.83 12.51 -13.76
CA ALA A 192 6.07 11.46 -13.08
C ALA A 192 6.70 10.07 -13.26
N ARG A 193 7.06 9.41 -12.15
CA ARG A 193 7.22 7.95 -12.14
C ARG A 193 5.82 7.34 -12.16
N VAL A 194 5.53 6.47 -13.13
CA VAL A 194 4.20 5.85 -13.27
C VAL A 194 4.29 4.37 -12.95
N ILE A 195 3.43 3.93 -12.03
CA ILE A 195 3.38 2.60 -11.42
C ILE A 195 1.95 2.05 -11.58
N THR A 196 1.79 0.75 -11.76
CA THR A 196 0.51 0.07 -11.52
C THR A 196 0.66 -1.02 -10.47
N TRP A 197 -0.38 -1.20 -9.65
CA TRP A 197 -0.43 -2.22 -8.61
C TRP A 197 -1.48 -3.29 -8.97
N GLY A 198 -1.03 -4.52 -9.21
CA GLY A 198 -1.92 -5.64 -9.51
C GLY A 198 -2.28 -6.47 -8.28
N TYR A 199 -3.47 -7.07 -8.30
CA TYR A 199 -3.93 -8.00 -7.28
C TYR A 199 -4.93 -8.98 -7.89
N ASN A 200 -4.95 -10.23 -7.40
CA ASN A 200 -5.91 -11.21 -7.86
C ASN A 200 -7.29 -11.00 -7.21
N SER A 201 -8.29 -10.66 -8.02
CA SER A 201 -9.70 -10.60 -7.63
C SER A 201 -10.61 -11.25 -8.68
N THR A 202 -10.11 -12.32 -9.31
CA THR A 202 -10.85 -13.12 -10.29
C THR A 202 -12.16 -13.64 -9.69
N LEU A 203 -13.28 -13.49 -10.42
CA LEU A 203 -14.61 -13.89 -9.96
C LEU A 203 -14.91 -15.38 -10.16
N ALA A 204 -14.80 -15.87 -11.40
CA ALA A 204 -15.07 -17.27 -11.74
C ALA A 204 -13.96 -18.20 -11.21
N ASP A 205 -14.36 -19.39 -10.73
CA ASP A 205 -13.49 -20.47 -10.24
C ASP A 205 -12.44 -20.05 -9.19
N SER A 206 -12.72 -18.96 -8.47
CA SER A 206 -11.81 -18.38 -7.49
C SER A 206 -11.68 -19.26 -6.26
N LYS A 207 -10.46 -19.32 -5.71
CA LYS A 207 -10.17 -19.98 -4.41
C LYS A 207 -9.81 -18.97 -3.31
N SER A 208 -9.97 -17.69 -3.59
CA SER A 208 -9.63 -16.61 -2.65
C SER A 208 -10.78 -16.33 -1.70
N ILE A 209 -10.47 -16.21 -0.41
CA ILE A 209 -11.36 -15.65 0.63
C ILE A 209 -11.00 -14.19 0.96
N GLN A 210 -10.07 -13.57 0.23
CA GLN A 210 -9.60 -12.22 0.54
C GLN A 210 -10.72 -11.19 0.45
N LYS A 211 -10.79 -10.31 1.44
CA LYS A 211 -11.66 -9.14 1.45
C LYS A 211 -10.92 -7.88 0.98
N ILE A 212 -11.62 -6.76 0.87
CA ILE A 212 -11.03 -5.47 0.46
C ILE A 212 -10.00 -5.01 1.48
N GLU A 213 -10.21 -5.29 2.77
CA GLU A 213 -9.31 -5.00 3.89
C GLU A 213 -7.97 -5.77 3.78
N ASP A 214 -8.00 -7.01 3.28
CA ASP A 214 -6.78 -7.79 3.03
C ASP A 214 -6.00 -7.25 1.82
N LEU A 215 -6.73 -6.75 0.82
CA LEU A 215 -6.15 -6.09 -0.34
C LEU A 215 -5.59 -4.71 0.02
N ALA A 216 -6.25 -3.96 0.92
CA ALA A 216 -5.79 -2.68 1.45
C ALA A 216 -4.49 -2.83 2.25
N LYS A 217 -4.39 -3.84 3.11
CA LYS A 217 -3.14 -4.19 3.82
C LYS A 217 -2.01 -4.57 2.85
N LYS A 218 -2.31 -5.35 1.80
CA LYS A 218 -1.33 -5.63 0.73
C LYS A 218 -0.92 -4.35 -0.03
N PHE A 219 -1.83 -3.41 -0.24
CA PHE A 219 -1.57 -2.15 -0.93
C PHE A 219 -0.71 -1.20 -0.08
N ARG A 220 -1.06 -0.96 1.19
CA ARG A 220 -0.25 -0.25 2.20
C ARG A 220 1.19 -0.79 2.22
N ASN A 221 1.36 -2.10 2.43
CA ASN A 221 2.68 -2.72 2.47
C ASN A 221 3.46 -2.59 1.14
N SER A 222 2.75 -2.41 0.02
CA SER A 222 3.34 -2.16 -1.30
C SER A 222 3.75 -0.69 -1.53
N LEU A 223 3.20 0.25 -0.76
CA LEU A 223 3.54 1.68 -0.79
C LEU A 223 4.74 2.04 0.12
N LEU A 224 5.07 1.21 1.11
CA LEU A 224 6.22 1.43 2.03
C LEU A 224 7.56 1.81 1.34
N PRO A 225 7.93 1.30 0.14
CA PRO A 225 9.12 1.75 -0.57
C PRO A 225 9.06 3.19 -1.13
N LEU A 226 7.93 3.89 -0.98
CA LEU A 226 7.75 5.32 -1.28
C LEU A 226 7.94 6.20 -0.04
N ALA A 227 7.91 5.62 1.18
CA ALA A 227 8.21 6.32 2.42
C ALA A 227 9.74 6.48 2.59
N GLY A 228 10.27 7.62 2.18
CA GLY A 228 11.66 7.98 2.42
C GLY A 228 12.11 9.26 1.69
N PRO A 229 13.10 9.99 2.23
CA PRO A 229 13.51 11.28 1.70
C PRO A 229 14.24 11.17 0.34
N PRO A 230 14.00 12.09 -0.61
CA PRO A 230 12.94 13.09 -0.59
C PRO A 230 11.59 12.45 -0.93
N THR A 231 10.64 12.50 0.01
CA THR A 231 9.26 12.07 -0.20
C THR A 231 8.63 12.95 -1.27
N ARG A 232 7.89 12.34 -2.19
CA ARG A 232 7.31 13.02 -3.36
C ARG A 232 5.79 12.96 -3.31
N PRO A 233 5.08 13.98 -3.82
CA PRO A 233 3.65 13.91 -3.97
C PRO A 233 3.23 12.69 -4.79
N ILE A 234 2.30 11.93 -4.25
CA ILE A 234 1.69 10.74 -4.82
C ILE A 234 0.33 11.14 -5.40
N ILE A 235 0.07 10.71 -6.63
CA ILE A 235 -1.25 10.78 -7.27
C ILE A 235 -1.77 9.35 -7.45
N LEU A 236 -2.93 9.05 -6.86
CA LEU A 236 -3.59 7.75 -7.03
C LEU A 236 -4.56 7.80 -8.22
N ILE A 237 -4.53 6.78 -9.07
CA ILE A 237 -5.50 6.60 -10.18
C ILE A 237 -6.22 5.28 -9.91
N ALA A 238 -7.47 5.33 -9.44
CA ALA A 238 -8.14 4.16 -8.89
C ALA A 238 -9.50 3.89 -9.55
N HIS A 239 -9.65 2.69 -10.12
CA HIS A 239 -10.85 2.28 -10.85
C HIS A 239 -11.74 1.35 -10.01
N SER A 240 -13.05 1.62 -9.95
CA SER A 240 -14.04 0.75 -9.31
C SER A 240 -13.62 0.33 -7.89
N MET A 241 -13.65 -0.96 -7.54
CA MET A 241 -13.17 -1.50 -6.26
C MET A 241 -11.74 -1.08 -5.88
N GLY A 242 -10.87 -0.76 -6.86
CA GLY A 242 -9.53 -0.24 -6.59
C GLY A 242 -9.54 1.06 -5.79
N GLY A 243 -10.57 1.90 -5.93
CA GLY A 243 -10.74 3.09 -5.11
C GLY A 243 -11.13 2.78 -3.67
N LEU A 244 -11.90 1.71 -3.42
CA LEU A 244 -12.21 1.26 -2.05
C LEU A 244 -10.98 0.66 -1.35
N ILE A 245 -10.14 -0.07 -2.10
CA ILE A 245 -8.81 -0.53 -1.62
C ILE A 245 -7.94 0.67 -1.22
N ALA A 246 -7.89 1.72 -2.05
CA ALA A 246 -7.17 2.94 -1.74
C ALA A 246 -7.72 3.67 -0.51
N LYS A 247 -9.06 3.84 -0.42
CA LYS A 247 -9.72 4.45 0.75
C LYS A 247 -9.36 3.73 2.04
N GLN A 248 -9.55 2.40 2.08
CA GLN A 248 -9.28 1.61 3.28
C GLN A 248 -7.80 1.63 3.65
N ALA A 249 -6.89 1.53 2.68
CA ALA A 249 -5.46 1.59 2.96
C ALA A 249 -5.04 2.94 3.56
N LEU A 250 -5.61 4.05 3.08
CA LEU A 250 -5.34 5.39 3.64
C LEU A 250 -5.96 5.59 5.02
N ILE A 251 -7.15 5.03 5.30
CA ILE A 251 -7.74 5.01 6.65
C ILE A 251 -6.86 4.17 7.60
N ASP A 252 -6.42 2.98 7.19
CA ASP A 252 -5.55 2.09 7.97
C ASP A 252 -4.21 2.77 8.29
N MET A 253 -3.61 3.46 7.31
CA MET A 253 -2.35 4.20 7.47
C MET A 253 -2.51 5.44 8.36
N PHE A 254 -3.57 6.24 8.18
CA PHE A 254 -3.85 7.42 8.99
C PHE A 254 -4.12 7.08 10.47
N LYS A 255 -4.64 5.88 10.74
CA LYS A 255 -4.88 5.34 12.09
C LYS A 255 -3.67 4.62 12.69
N SER A 256 -2.51 4.61 12.03
CA SER A 256 -1.32 3.92 12.53
C SER A 256 -0.28 4.90 13.04
N ASP A 257 0.27 4.62 14.23
CA ASP A 257 1.40 5.34 14.84
C ASP A 257 2.74 5.09 14.11
N ASN A 258 2.69 4.51 12.90
CA ASN A 258 3.85 4.23 12.08
C ASN A 258 4.25 5.47 11.26
N GLU A 259 5.49 5.94 11.45
CA GLU A 259 6.02 7.11 10.76
C GLU A 259 6.07 6.93 9.21
N GLN A 260 6.27 5.71 8.69
CA GLN A 260 6.27 5.48 7.24
C GLN A 260 4.86 5.61 6.65
N ASP A 261 3.84 5.14 7.37
CA ASP A 261 2.43 5.33 6.99
C ASP A 261 2.07 6.83 7.03
N SER A 262 2.45 7.53 8.09
CA SER A 262 2.26 8.98 8.22
C SER A 262 2.93 9.76 7.09
N GLN A 263 4.13 9.34 6.64
CA GLN A 263 4.81 9.92 5.47
C GLN A 263 4.07 9.64 4.16
N ILE A 264 3.49 8.45 3.97
CA ILE A 264 2.72 8.10 2.77
C ILE A 264 1.39 8.88 2.73
N VAL A 265 0.68 8.97 3.85
CA VAL A 265 -0.58 9.72 3.92
C VAL A 265 -0.36 11.20 3.59
N ARG A 266 0.65 11.85 4.22
CA ARG A 266 1.04 13.23 3.90
C ARG A 266 1.57 13.42 2.48
N ALA A 267 2.00 12.34 1.80
CA ALA A 267 2.45 12.38 0.42
C ALA A 267 1.31 12.24 -0.59
N VAL A 268 0.17 11.63 -0.24
CA VAL A 268 -0.96 11.46 -1.17
C VAL A 268 -1.73 12.78 -1.31
N TYR A 269 -1.34 13.54 -2.32
CA TYR A 269 -1.95 14.82 -2.66
C TYR A 269 -3.16 14.64 -3.59
N GLY A 270 -3.01 13.89 -4.69
CA GLY A 270 -4.01 13.82 -5.75
C GLY A 270 -4.70 12.46 -5.82
N ILE A 271 -6.02 12.43 -6.02
CA ILE A 271 -6.75 11.16 -6.23
C ILE A 271 -7.74 11.28 -7.39
N ALA A 272 -7.51 10.53 -8.46
CA ALA A 272 -8.42 10.38 -9.58
C ALA A 272 -9.21 9.06 -9.45
N PHE A 273 -10.47 9.16 -9.02
CA PHE A 273 -11.40 8.02 -8.90
C PHE A 273 -12.18 7.81 -10.20
N PHE A 274 -12.24 6.58 -10.70
CA PHE A 274 -12.99 6.20 -11.91
C PHE A 274 -14.08 5.19 -11.58
N GLY A 275 -15.32 5.64 -11.51
CA GLY A 275 -16.50 4.81 -11.22
C GLY A 275 -16.40 4.08 -9.87
N VAL A 276 -15.70 4.66 -8.89
CA VAL A 276 -15.50 4.00 -7.59
C VAL A 276 -16.82 3.98 -6.85
N PRO A 277 -17.34 2.81 -6.41
CA PRO A 277 -18.68 2.73 -5.85
C PRO A 277 -18.69 3.12 -4.38
N HIS A 278 -18.58 4.43 -4.10
CA HIS A 278 -18.53 4.99 -2.76
C HIS A 278 -19.81 4.73 -1.95
N LEU A 279 -20.95 4.54 -2.61
CA LEU A 279 -22.24 4.15 -2.03
C LEU A 279 -22.71 2.77 -2.54
N GLY A 280 -21.78 1.96 -3.05
CA GLY A 280 -22.06 0.63 -3.61
C GLY A 280 -22.54 0.61 -5.07
N MET A 281 -22.50 -0.58 -5.66
CA MET A 281 -22.81 -0.85 -7.06
C MET A 281 -23.83 -1.98 -7.20
N LYS A 282 -24.39 -2.12 -8.40
CA LYS A 282 -25.13 -3.32 -8.77
C LYS A 282 -24.20 -4.52 -8.93
N ILE A 283 -24.49 -5.60 -8.22
CA ILE A 283 -23.72 -6.85 -8.20
C ILE A 283 -24.53 -8.07 -8.69
N GLU A 284 -25.82 -7.90 -8.99
CA GLU A 284 -26.78 -8.95 -9.33
C GLU A 284 -26.37 -9.73 -10.57
N SER A 285 -25.71 -9.07 -11.54
CA SER A 285 -25.14 -9.72 -12.72
C SER A 285 -23.80 -10.42 -12.49
N LEU A 286 -23.13 -10.14 -11.36
CA LEU A 286 -21.84 -10.72 -10.98
C LEU A 286 -22.01 -11.91 -10.02
N ILE A 287 -23.08 -11.92 -9.20
CA ILE A 287 -23.41 -13.04 -8.29
C ILE A 287 -23.43 -14.39 -9.03
N PRO A 288 -24.06 -14.55 -10.22
CA PRO A 288 -24.04 -15.81 -10.95
C PRO A 288 -22.63 -16.30 -11.35
N ILE A 289 -21.68 -15.39 -11.58
CA ILE A 289 -20.30 -15.71 -11.95
C ILE A 289 -19.55 -16.37 -10.77
N VAL A 290 -19.82 -15.90 -9.56
CA VAL A 290 -19.23 -16.39 -8.31
C VAL A 290 -19.97 -17.62 -7.78
N GLY A 291 -21.30 -17.62 -7.88
CA GLY A 291 -22.16 -18.61 -7.22
C GLY A 291 -21.91 -18.65 -5.72
N TYR A 292 -21.73 -19.86 -5.18
CA TYR A 292 -21.34 -20.11 -3.79
C TYR A 292 -19.80 -20.11 -3.59
N GLY A 293 -19.06 -19.37 -4.42
CA GLY A 293 -17.60 -19.28 -4.35
C GLY A 293 -17.08 -18.60 -3.08
N PRO A 294 -15.86 -18.91 -2.63
CA PRO A 294 -15.25 -18.36 -1.41
C PRO A 294 -15.07 -16.83 -1.43
N ASN A 295 -15.09 -16.25 -2.63
CA ASN A 295 -15.00 -14.82 -2.91
C ASN A 295 -16.36 -14.11 -2.95
N LEU A 296 -17.49 -14.77 -2.67
CA LEU A 296 -18.80 -14.12 -2.57
C LEU A 296 -18.82 -12.95 -1.56
N PRO A 297 -18.19 -13.03 -0.37
CA PRO A 297 -18.13 -11.90 0.56
C PRO A 297 -17.40 -10.66 -0.02
N LEU A 298 -16.37 -10.86 -0.85
CA LEU A 298 -15.66 -9.77 -1.53
C LEU A 298 -16.56 -9.03 -2.52
N LEU A 299 -17.43 -9.76 -3.22
CA LEU A 299 -18.43 -9.17 -4.10
C LEU A 299 -19.53 -8.45 -3.30
N GLN A 300 -19.99 -9.04 -2.20
CA GLN A 300 -21.00 -8.44 -1.31
C GLN A 300 -20.49 -7.17 -0.61
N SER A 301 -19.18 -7.01 -0.38
CA SER A 301 -18.59 -5.74 0.06
C SER A 301 -18.78 -4.57 -0.93
N LEU A 302 -19.21 -4.82 -2.16
CA LEU A 302 -19.52 -3.79 -3.16
C LEU A 302 -21.02 -3.48 -3.28
N ASP A 303 -21.88 -4.26 -2.61
CA ASP A 303 -23.32 -4.00 -2.58
C ASP A 303 -23.63 -2.66 -1.87
N ARG A 304 -24.73 -2.02 -2.27
CA ARG A 304 -25.31 -0.88 -1.56
C ARG A 304 -25.86 -1.27 -0.19
N LEU A 305 -26.30 -2.53 -0.05
CA LEU A 305 -26.95 -3.04 1.14
C LEU A 305 -25.93 -3.70 2.09
N GLY A 306 -25.79 -3.13 3.29
CA GLY A 306 -25.07 -3.74 4.42
C GLY A 306 -23.54 -3.65 4.40
N SER A 307 -22.92 -3.14 3.32
CA SER A 307 -21.46 -3.04 3.21
C SER A 307 -20.85 -2.09 4.27
N GLN A 308 -20.15 -2.67 5.25
CA GLN A 308 -19.49 -1.93 6.32
C GLN A 308 -18.35 -1.06 5.81
N ILE A 309 -17.58 -1.54 4.84
CA ILE A 309 -16.43 -0.80 4.29
C ILE A 309 -16.84 0.46 3.51
N ILE A 310 -18.02 0.45 2.88
CA ILE A 310 -18.63 1.65 2.29
C ILE A 310 -19.00 2.67 3.38
N SER A 311 -19.67 2.23 4.44
CA SER A 311 -20.07 3.09 5.59
C SER A 311 -18.87 3.70 6.33
N VAL A 312 -17.86 2.87 6.64
CA VAL A 312 -16.59 3.30 7.24
C VAL A 312 -15.82 4.23 6.28
N GLY A 313 -15.78 3.87 4.99
CA GLY A 313 -15.12 4.63 3.94
C GLY A 313 -15.64 6.05 3.79
N GLU A 314 -16.96 6.27 3.76
CA GLU A 314 -17.52 7.63 3.66
C GLU A 314 -17.36 8.44 4.96
N LYS A 315 -17.38 7.78 6.12
CA LYS A 315 -17.22 8.46 7.42
C LYS A 315 -15.78 8.88 7.73
N GLU A 316 -14.80 8.03 7.42
CA GLU A 316 -13.43 8.17 7.95
C GLU A 316 -12.42 8.64 6.90
N PHE A 317 -12.64 8.34 5.61
CA PHE A 317 -11.72 8.75 4.54
C PHE A 317 -11.46 10.27 4.45
N PRO A 318 -12.45 11.17 4.68
CA PRO A 318 -12.19 12.61 4.65
C PRO A 318 -11.16 13.06 5.70
N ALA A 319 -11.10 12.40 6.86
CA ALA A 319 -10.12 12.74 7.90
C ALA A 319 -8.70 12.29 7.53
N ALA A 320 -8.57 11.15 6.84
CA ALA A 320 -7.30 10.63 6.34
C ALA A 320 -6.69 11.47 5.21
N LEU A 321 -7.41 12.46 4.68
CA LEU A 321 -6.97 13.35 3.58
C LEU A 321 -6.75 14.81 4.00
N GLY A 322 -6.89 15.14 5.29
CA GLY A 322 -6.72 16.51 5.76
C GLY A 322 -7.82 17.49 5.32
N GLY A 323 -7.51 18.77 5.43
CA GLY A 323 -8.41 19.89 5.14
C GLY A 323 -8.44 20.29 3.67
N GLU A 324 -8.93 21.50 3.43
CA GLU A 324 -8.93 22.14 2.12
C GLU A 324 -7.51 22.60 1.76
N GLY A 325 -7.01 22.16 0.60
CA GLY A 325 -5.65 22.43 0.12
C GLY A 325 -4.63 21.32 0.41
N ASP A 326 -4.80 20.52 1.47
CA ASP A 326 -3.91 19.40 1.82
C ASP A 326 -3.89 18.30 0.74
N SER A 327 -5.02 18.10 0.05
CA SER A 327 -5.22 17.11 -1.00
C SER A 327 -6.40 17.48 -1.91
N GLU A 328 -6.44 16.92 -3.12
CA GLU A 328 -7.45 17.17 -4.15
C GLU A 328 -7.94 15.87 -4.82
N ILE A 329 -9.26 15.70 -4.87
CA ILE A 329 -9.95 14.57 -5.52
C ILE A 329 -10.59 15.02 -6.84
N VAL A 330 -10.54 14.15 -7.85
CA VAL A 330 -11.36 14.23 -9.07
C VAL A 330 -12.05 12.88 -9.28
N CYS A 331 -13.38 12.90 -9.42
CA CYS A 331 -14.22 11.74 -9.67
C CYS A 331 -14.71 11.72 -11.13
N PHE A 332 -14.54 10.58 -11.80
CA PHE A 332 -15.04 10.30 -13.14
C PHE A 332 -16.16 9.24 -13.07
N TYR A 333 -17.30 9.48 -13.71
CA TYR A 333 -18.47 8.58 -13.67
C TYR A 333 -18.88 8.03 -15.04
N GLU A 334 -19.47 6.82 -15.08
CA GLU A 334 -19.97 6.23 -16.34
C GLU A 334 -21.28 6.88 -16.78
N THR A 335 -21.45 7.09 -18.09
CA THR A 335 -22.72 7.59 -18.67
C THR A 335 -23.31 6.67 -19.74
N HIS A 336 -22.68 5.52 -20.01
CA HIS A 336 -23.25 4.45 -20.83
C HIS A 336 -23.46 3.17 -20.01
N VAL A 337 -24.61 2.52 -20.20
CA VAL A 337 -24.93 1.24 -19.53
C VAL A 337 -23.96 0.13 -19.94
N SER A 338 -23.45 -0.61 -18.96
CA SER A 338 -22.54 -1.74 -19.17
C SER A 338 -23.35 -3.00 -19.54
N PRO A 339 -22.96 -3.77 -20.58
CA PRO A 339 -23.55 -5.09 -20.81
C PRO A 339 -23.24 -6.03 -19.63
N THR A 340 -24.21 -6.85 -19.23
CA THR A 340 -24.07 -7.73 -18.05
C THR A 340 -23.63 -9.14 -18.42
N ALA A 341 -23.17 -9.91 -17.43
CA ALA A 341 -22.72 -11.29 -17.65
C ALA A 341 -23.89 -12.27 -17.79
N GLN A 342 -23.80 -13.15 -18.79
CA GLN A 342 -24.74 -14.23 -19.06
C GLN A 342 -23.95 -15.45 -19.53
N LYS A 343 -24.49 -16.66 -19.35
CA LYS A 343 -23.93 -17.86 -19.99
C LYS A 343 -24.43 -18.00 -21.42
N ASP A 344 -23.54 -18.37 -22.33
CA ASP A 344 -23.93 -18.88 -23.65
C ASP A 344 -24.41 -20.34 -23.60
N GLU A 345 -24.89 -20.84 -24.74
CA GLU A 345 -25.38 -22.21 -24.93
C GLU A 345 -24.32 -23.28 -24.57
N ALA A 346 -23.04 -22.94 -24.67
CA ALA A 346 -21.92 -23.80 -24.29
C ALA A 346 -21.48 -23.62 -22.81
N GLY A 347 -22.21 -22.80 -22.04
CA GLY A 347 -22.02 -22.59 -20.60
C GLY A 347 -20.97 -21.54 -20.23
N ASN A 348 -20.38 -20.82 -21.19
CA ASN A 348 -19.31 -19.85 -20.98
C ASN A 348 -19.88 -18.47 -20.64
N TRP A 349 -19.22 -17.75 -19.73
CA TRP A 349 -19.58 -16.38 -19.42
C TRP A 349 -19.25 -15.42 -20.57
N LYS A 350 -20.26 -14.69 -21.05
CA LYS A 350 -20.14 -13.60 -22.02
C LYS A 350 -20.88 -12.36 -21.52
N MET A 351 -20.40 -11.19 -21.95
CA MET A 351 -21.02 -9.90 -21.62
C MET A 351 -22.14 -9.60 -22.64
N THR A 352 -23.20 -10.41 -22.61
CA THR A 352 -24.35 -10.36 -23.54
C THR A 352 -25.70 -10.22 -22.84
N GLY A 353 -25.72 -10.18 -21.51
CA GLY A 353 -26.93 -9.94 -20.72
C GLY A 353 -27.43 -8.51 -20.84
N ARG A 354 -28.65 -8.27 -20.32
CA ARG A 354 -29.33 -6.96 -20.28
C ARG A 354 -28.37 -5.85 -19.82
N PRO A 355 -28.14 -4.79 -20.62
CA PRO A 355 -27.28 -3.69 -20.20
C PRO A 355 -27.83 -2.93 -19.00
N GLU A 356 -26.97 -2.59 -18.04
CA GLU A 356 -27.32 -1.85 -16.82
C GLU A 356 -26.23 -0.83 -16.45
N LEU A 357 -26.65 0.28 -15.82
CA LEU A 357 -25.74 1.18 -15.13
C LEU A 357 -25.31 0.49 -13.83
N LEU A 358 -24.01 0.28 -13.64
CA LEU A 358 -23.48 -0.48 -12.50
C LEU A 358 -23.19 0.44 -11.31
N VAL A 359 -22.65 1.62 -11.59
CA VAL A 359 -22.38 2.67 -10.60
C VAL A 359 -23.00 3.98 -11.12
N ASP A 360 -24.04 4.46 -10.43
CA ASP A 360 -24.61 5.77 -10.72
C ASP A 360 -23.68 6.92 -10.32
N GLN A 361 -23.96 8.12 -10.85
CA GLN A 361 -23.18 9.33 -10.58
C GLN A 361 -23.08 9.64 -9.07
N GLU A 362 -24.10 9.33 -8.27
CA GLU A 362 -24.06 9.57 -6.83
C GLU A 362 -23.04 8.68 -6.14
N SER A 363 -23.10 7.35 -6.36
CA SER A 363 -22.11 6.42 -5.83
C SER A 363 -20.71 6.66 -6.42
N ALA A 364 -20.61 7.11 -7.67
CA ALA A 364 -19.34 7.41 -8.34
C ALA A 364 -18.72 8.78 -7.96
N THR A 365 -19.35 9.60 -7.10
CA THR A 365 -18.82 10.92 -6.71
C THR A 365 -18.71 11.06 -5.19
N HIS A 366 -17.50 10.95 -4.65
CA HIS A 366 -17.23 11.31 -3.25
C HIS A 366 -17.26 12.84 -3.07
N ARG A 367 -17.66 13.32 -1.88
CA ARG A 367 -18.00 14.74 -1.65
C ARG A 367 -17.46 15.29 -0.33
N ARG A 368 -16.20 15.77 -0.33
CA ARG A 368 -15.79 16.81 0.63
C ARG A 368 -16.41 18.15 0.20
N ARG A 369 -16.60 19.09 1.13
CA ARG A 369 -17.40 20.31 0.89
C ARG A 369 -16.87 21.20 -0.23
N TRP A 370 -15.55 21.28 -0.38
CA TRP A 370 -14.87 22.05 -1.43
C TRP A 370 -14.83 21.33 -2.79
N GLU A 371 -15.10 20.02 -2.84
CA GLU A 371 -14.95 19.17 -4.03
C GLU A 371 -16.29 18.89 -4.75
N GLY A 372 -17.37 19.58 -4.38
CA GLY A 372 -18.68 19.44 -5.03
C GLY A 372 -18.80 20.07 -6.42
N GLY A 373 -17.74 20.71 -6.94
CA GLY A 373 -17.76 21.45 -8.20
C GLY A 373 -17.62 20.60 -9.48
N PRO A 374 -18.02 21.14 -10.65
CA PRO A 374 -17.90 20.45 -11.94
C PRO A 374 -16.44 20.22 -12.38
N GLN A 375 -15.47 20.93 -11.80
CA GLN A 375 -14.05 20.66 -12.01
C GLN A 375 -13.59 19.35 -11.33
N HIS A 376 -14.26 18.92 -10.26
CA HIS A 376 -13.96 17.68 -9.53
C HIS A 376 -14.87 16.51 -9.92
N THR A 377 -15.92 16.73 -10.71
CA THR A 377 -16.91 15.70 -11.07
C THR A 377 -17.14 15.66 -12.58
N CYS A 378 -16.49 14.71 -13.26
CA CYS A 378 -16.40 14.65 -14.72
C CYS A 378 -17.18 13.45 -15.30
N PRO A 379 -18.11 13.64 -16.25
CA PRO A 379 -18.67 12.52 -17.00
C PRO A 379 -17.61 11.90 -17.91
N ILE A 380 -17.74 10.60 -18.21
CA ILE A 380 -17.06 9.93 -19.32
C ILE A 380 -18.12 9.17 -20.13
N ALA A 381 -18.17 9.37 -21.45
CA ALA A 381 -19.09 8.74 -22.41
C ALA A 381 -18.79 7.25 -22.64
N ARG A 382 -18.64 6.47 -21.56
CA ARG A 382 -18.21 5.06 -21.57
C ARG A 382 -18.93 4.27 -20.49
N THR A 383 -18.94 2.96 -20.71
CA THR A 383 -19.35 1.95 -19.72
C THR A 383 -18.28 1.82 -18.64
N HIS A 384 -18.66 1.37 -17.44
CA HIS A 384 -17.78 1.12 -16.28
C HIS A 384 -16.45 0.44 -16.62
N SER A 385 -16.48 -0.60 -17.47
CA SER A 385 -15.29 -1.36 -17.90
C SER A 385 -14.39 -0.67 -18.94
N ASN A 386 -14.82 0.48 -19.48
CA ASN A 386 -14.19 1.20 -20.59
C ASN A 386 -13.74 2.62 -20.22
N MET A 387 -14.24 3.18 -19.12
CA MET A 387 -13.94 4.55 -18.68
C MET A 387 -12.47 4.81 -18.30
N VAL A 388 -11.62 3.78 -18.35
CA VAL A 388 -10.16 3.84 -18.13
C VAL A 388 -9.35 3.28 -19.31
N LYS A 389 -9.99 3.03 -20.46
CA LYS A 389 -9.44 2.31 -21.62
C LYS A 389 -9.12 3.23 -22.80
N PHE A 390 -8.24 4.19 -22.58
CA PHE A 390 -7.94 5.20 -23.58
C PHE A 390 -7.02 4.71 -24.70
N GLY A 391 -7.31 5.16 -25.93
CA GLY A 391 -6.41 5.07 -27.09
C GLY A 391 -5.46 6.28 -27.22
N PRO A 392 -4.65 6.35 -28.30
CA PRO A 392 -3.66 7.42 -28.50
C PRO A 392 -4.25 8.81 -28.80
N HIS A 393 -5.44 8.85 -29.40
CA HIS A 393 -6.16 10.06 -29.81
C HIS A 393 -7.62 9.88 -29.38
N ASP A 394 -7.90 10.22 -28.13
CA ASP A 394 -9.09 9.78 -27.41
C ASP A 394 -9.65 10.95 -26.61
N ASP A 395 -10.79 11.50 -27.02
CA ASP A 395 -11.36 12.74 -26.48
C ASP A 395 -11.61 12.67 -24.95
N GLU A 396 -11.89 11.48 -24.43
CA GLU A 396 -12.07 11.24 -22.99
C GLU A 396 -10.75 11.26 -22.22
N TYR A 397 -9.66 10.88 -22.88
CA TYR A 397 -8.32 11.02 -22.32
C TYR A 397 -7.88 12.48 -22.23
N ASP A 398 -8.26 13.32 -23.20
CA ASP A 398 -7.92 14.75 -23.19
C ASP A 398 -8.59 15.50 -22.02
N ASN A 399 -9.80 15.11 -21.65
CA ASN A 399 -10.46 15.55 -20.40
C ASN A 399 -9.68 15.06 -19.17
N VAL A 400 -9.42 13.74 -19.07
CA VAL A 400 -8.71 13.12 -17.95
C VAL A 400 -7.31 13.70 -17.75
N ILE A 401 -6.55 13.95 -18.82
CA ILE A 401 -5.16 14.38 -18.71
C ILE A 401 -5.04 15.84 -18.25
N GLU A 402 -5.97 16.73 -18.59
CA GLU A 402 -5.96 18.08 -18.01
C GLU A 402 -6.28 18.07 -16.51
N ARG A 403 -7.16 17.20 -16.03
CA ARG A 403 -7.36 16.98 -14.58
C ARG A 403 -6.11 16.43 -13.91
N LEU A 404 -5.44 15.43 -14.50
CA LEU A 404 -4.18 14.90 -13.97
C LEU A 404 -3.02 15.93 -14.03
N LYS A 405 -2.99 16.82 -15.03
CA LYS A 405 -2.05 17.95 -15.11
C LYS A 405 -2.31 19.00 -14.02
N ILE A 406 -3.57 19.27 -13.67
CA ILE A 406 -3.95 20.16 -12.56
C ILE A 406 -3.47 19.56 -11.23
N LEU A 407 -3.86 18.31 -10.92
CA LEU A 407 -3.41 17.59 -9.72
C LEU A 407 -1.87 17.58 -9.60
N ALA A 408 -1.15 17.32 -10.71
CA ALA A 408 0.30 17.35 -10.74
C ALA A 408 0.89 18.73 -10.42
N ARG A 409 0.38 19.82 -11.03
CA ARG A 409 0.84 21.19 -10.75
C ARG A 409 0.57 21.57 -9.28
N ASN A 410 -0.66 21.36 -8.81
CA ASN A 410 -1.10 21.71 -7.47
C ASN A 410 -0.26 20.97 -6.41
N SER A 411 0.02 19.68 -6.64
CA SER A 411 0.87 18.86 -5.77
C SER A 411 2.31 19.38 -5.63
N LEU A 412 2.84 20.06 -6.66
CA LEU A 412 4.17 20.65 -6.62
C LEU A 412 4.17 22.01 -5.91
N VAL A 413 3.10 22.80 -6.07
CA VAL A 413 2.93 24.07 -5.36
C VAL A 413 2.83 23.83 -3.85
N ALA A 414 1.89 23.00 -3.41
CA ALA A 414 1.70 22.69 -1.98
C ALA A 414 2.97 22.09 -1.32
N ARG A 415 3.73 21.27 -2.07
CA ARG A 415 5.02 20.74 -1.63
C ARG A 415 6.08 21.83 -1.50
N ASP A 416 6.21 22.71 -2.49
CA ASP A 416 7.24 23.75 -2.49
C ASP A 416 6.94 24.85 -1.46
N GLU A 417 5.66 25.13 -1.19
CA GLU A 417 5.19 25.96 -0.06
C GLU A 417 5.53 25.31 1.29
N THR A 418 5.22 24.02 1.46
CA THR A 418 5.59 23.25 2.67
C THR A 418 7.09 23.31 2.93
N LEU A 419 7.91 23.09 1.90
CA LEU A 419 9.37 23.12 2.00
C LEU A 419 9.92 24.52 2.34
N GLU A 420 9.29 25.61 1.88
CA GLU A 420 9.72 26.96 2.28
C GLU A 420 9.26 27.31 3.71
N ILE A 421 8.09 26.85 4.15
CA ILE A 421 7.66 26.94 5.55
C ILE A 421 8.63 26.19 6.47
N GLU A 422 9.10 25.00 6.08
CA GLU A 422 10.12 24.24 6.82
C GLU A 422 11.47 24.95 6.86
N ARG A 423 11.95 25.49 5.73
CA ARG A 423 13.19 26.30 5.67
C ARG A 423 13.08 27.57 6.50
N GLU A 424 11.93 28.24 6.52
CA GLU A 424 11.76 29.48 7.29
C GLU A 424 11.71 29.19 8.80
N ARG A 425 11.06 28.08 9.20
CA ARG A 425 11.15 27.56 10.58
C ARG A 425 12.59 27.20 10.96
N GLU A 426 13.38 26.64 10.04
CA GLU A 426 14.81 26.38 10.25
C GLU A 426 15.65 27.67 10.33
N LYS A 427 15.42 28.66 9.45
CA LYS A 427 16.06 29.99 9.52
C LYS A 427 15.80 30.66 10.87
N GLN A 428 14.56 30.60 11.36
CA GLN A 428 14.18 31.15 12.66
C GLN A 428 14.79 30.37 13.83
N TRP A 429 14.84 29.03 13.74
CA TRP A 429 15.55 28.18 14.71
C TRP A 429 17.03 28.59 14.84
N ASN A 430 17.75 28.56 13.71
CA ASN A 430 19.19 28.81 13.66
C ASN A 430 19.54 30.24 14.12
N LYS A 431 18.62 31.19 13.91
CA LYS A 431 18.73 32.59 14.38
C LYS A 431 18.53 32.73 15.88
N HIS A 432 17.68 31.92 16.51
CA HIS A 432 17.42 32.01 17.94
C HIS A 432 18.50 31.28 18.76
N ASN A 433 18.90 30.08 18.31
CA ASN A 433 19.69 29.15 19.13
C ASN A 433 21.14 28.99 18.62
N GLY A 434 21.57 29.80 17.65
CA GLY A 434 22.96 29.94 17.20
C GLY A 434 23.55 28.75 16.42
N ALA A 435 22.82 27.64 16.30
CA ALA A 435 23.28 26.41 15.66
C ALA A 435 22.25 25.86 14.63
N PRO A 436 22.70 25.11 13.60
CA PRO A 436 21.79 24.45 12.66
C PRO A 436 20.85 23.46 13.34
N ARG A 437 19.56 23.53 13.00
CA ARG A 437 18.52 22.63 13.51
C ARG A 437 18.89 21.15 13.25
N PRO A 438 19.08 20.32 14.29
CA PRO A 438 19.58 18.96 14.09
C PRO A 438 18.50 18.04 13.53
N HIS A 439 18.52 17.86 12.21
CA HIS A 439 17.65 16.93 11.50
C HIS A 439 17.97 15.46 11.83
N ALA A 440 19.25 15.16 12.08
CA ALA A 440 19.73 14.04 12.88
C ALA A 440 21.09 14.42 13.47
N ILE A 441 21.36 14.12 14.75
CA ILE A 441 22.67 14.36 15.36
C ILE A 441 23.58 13.15 15.10
N PRO A 442 24.70 13.28 14.38
CA PRO A 442 25.69 12.21 14.31
C PRO A 442 26.31 12.04 15.71
N SER A 443 26.43 10.80 16.18
CA SER A 443 26.89 10.45 17.54
C SER A 443 28.32 10.91 17.92
N LYS A 444 29.02 11.57 17.00
CA LYS A 444 30.35 12.17 17.15
C LYS A 444 30.33 13.70 17.35
N ILE A 445 29.15 14.33 17.28
CA ILE A 445 28.98 15.81 17.29
C ILE A 445 28.25 16.28 18.56
N PHE A 446 27.68 15.36 19.36
CA PHE A 446 27.02 15.71 20.62
C PHE A 446 28.05 16.08 21.70
N SER A 447 28.23 17.38 21.94
CA SER A 447 29.23 17.92 22.88
C SER A 447 28.65 18.85 23.95
N SER A 448 27.34 18.82 24.20
CA SER A 448 26.78 19.53 25.36
C SER A 448 27.19 18.81 26.66
N LEU A 449 27.68 19.59 27.63
CA LEU A 449 28.09 19.13 28.95
C LEU A 449 27.01 19.41 30.02
N HIS A 450 25.94 20.14 29.69
CA HIS A 450 25.00 20.68 30.67
C HIS A 450 23.52 20.46 30.28
N GLU A 451 22.74 20.11 31.30
CA GLU A 451 21.35 19.64 31.18
C GLU A 451 20.36 20.74 30.79
N LYS A 452 20.64 21.99 31.19
CA LYS A 452 19.73 23.14 31.05
C LYS A 452 19.51 23.56 29.59
N ASP A 453 20.51 23.36 28.76
CA ASP A 453 20.51 23.81 27.37
C ASP A 453 19.69 22.86 26.48
N LEU A 454 19.43 21.62 26.94
CA LEU A 454 18.74 20.57 26.17
C LEU A 454 17.21 20.65 26.24
N ASP A 455 16.65 21.01 27.40
CA ASP A 455 15.20 21.19 27.58
C ASP A 455 14.66 22.40 26.80
N GLN A 456 15.49 23.44 26.64
CA GLN A 456 15.12 24.65 25.90
C GLN A 456 15.11 24.42 24.37
N ASP A 457 15.98 23.52 23.88
CA ASP A 457 16.12 23.21 22.45
C ASP A 457 15.20 22.07 21.94
N PHE A 458 14.84 21.07 22.75
CA PHE A 458 14.14 19.88 22.22
C PHE A 458 12.87 19.45 22.99
N PRO A 459 11.89 20.35 23.21
CA PRO A 459 10.63 20.01 23.87
C PRO A 459 9.92 18.86 23.14
N GLY A 460 9.70 17.75 23.85
CA GLY A 460 8.91 16.62 23.39
C GLY A 460 9.66 15.53 22.59
N ARG A 461 11.00 15.51 22.56
CA ARG A 461 11.79 14.39 21.98
C ARG A 461 12.44 13.49 23.03
N LEU A 462 12.84 12.28 22.63
CA LEU A 462 13.70 11.39 23.42
C LEU A 462 15.16 11.77 23.14
N LEU A 463 15.98 11.92 24.18
CA LEU A 463 17.39 12.25 24.06
C LEU A 463 18.26 11.18 24.73
N TRP A 464 19.26 10.70 23.97
CA TRP A 464 20.31 9.80 24.43
C TRP A 464 21.61 10.57 24.54
N TYR A 465 22.28 10.52 25.68
CA TYR A 465 23.52 11.24 25.95
C TYR A 465 24.49 10.37 26.75
N ARG A 466 25.77 10.78 26.80
CA ARG A 466 26.81 10.04 27.52
C ARG A 466 27.02 10.62 28.92
N GLU A 467 26.85 9.80 29.96
CA GLU A 467 27.18 10.16 31.34
C GLU A 467 28.55 9.59 31.74
N PRO A 468 29.40 10.37 32.42
CA PRO A 468 30.68 9.87 32.94
C PRO A 468 30.46 8.87 34.08
N VAL A 469 31.29 7.84 34.10
CA VAL A 469 31.23 6.72 35.06
C VAL A 469 32.13 7.01 36.24
N GLY A 470 31.61 6.83 37.46
CA GLY A 470 32.39 6.90 38.70
C GLY A 470 33.03 5.56 39.05
N ASP A 471 33.91 5.55 40.07
CA ASP A 471 34.73 4.39 40.44
C ASP A 471 33.91 3.11 40.78
N ASN A 472 32.62 3.25 41.07
CA ASN A 472 31.71 2.13 41.31
C ASN A 472 31.18 1.45 40.01
N GLY A 473 31.44 2.01 38.83
CA GLY A 473 30.97 1.48 37.53
C GLY A 473 29.60 2.02 37.07
N TYR A 474 29.06 3.04 37.73
CA TYR A 474 27.76 3.66 37.41
C TYR A 474 27.92 5.19 37.23
N PRO A 475 26.90 5.93 36.76
CA PRO A 475 27.00 7.39 36.62
C PRO A 475 27.42 8.10 37.91
N LEU A 476 28.17 9.20 37.78
CA LEU A 476 28.60 9.99 38.94
C LEU A 476 27.41 10.41 39.82
N GLY A 477 27.46 10.02 41.09
CA GLY A 477 26.41 10.30 42.08
C GLY A 477 25.35 9.22 42.25
N THR A 478 25.42 8.10 41.50
CA THR A 478 24.56 6.93 41.73
C THR A 478 25.02 6.15 42.97
N THR A 479 24.20 6.16 44.03
CA THR A 479 24.36 5.27 45.19
C THR A 479 23.78 3.89 44.85
N ILE A 480 24.60 2.84 44.96
CA ILE A 480 24.17 1.44 44.80
C ILE A 480 23.92 0.84 46.18
N GLU A 481 22.86 0.06 46.35
CA GLU A 481 22.65 -0.69 47.59
C GLU A 481 23.60 -1.91 47.68
N PRO A 482 24.16 -2.23 48.87
CA PRO A 482 25.17 -3.29 49.02
C PRO A 482 24.73 -4.68 48.55
N HIS A 483 23.42 -4.95 48.50
CA HIS A 483 22.88 -6.23 48.04
C HIS A 483 22.90 -6.40 46.51
N ILE A 484 23.10 -5.31 45.75
CA ILE A 484 23.21 -5.28 44.28
C ILE A 484 24.68 -5.37 43.83
N GLU A 485 25.63 -4.96 44.69
CA GLU A 485 27.07 -5.00 44.44
C GLU A 485 27.68 -6.40 44.67
N SER A 486 27.14 -7.41 43.98
CA SER A 486 27.73 -8.74 43.91
C SER A 486 29.01 -8.75 43.06
N GLN A 487 29.95 -9.66 43.36
CA GLN A 487 31.18 -9.83 42.57
C GLN A 487 30.94 -10.26 41.11
N ASN A 488 29.72 -10.71 40.76
CA ASN A 488 29.34 -11.13 39.40
C ASN A 488 28.47 -10.09 38.67
N SER A 489 28.20 -8.93 39.27
CA SER A 489 27.40 -7.87 38.63
C SER A 489 28.17 -7.25 37.46
N VAL A 490 27.66 -7.38 36.24
CA VAL A 490 28.33 -6.94 35.00
C VAL A 490 28.42 -5.41 34.95
N LYS A 491 29.59 -4.87 35.33
CA LYS A 491 29.86 -3.43 35.26
C LYS A 491 30.17 -3.00 33.82
N PRO A 492 29.62 -1.87 33.33
CA PRO A 492 29.98 -1.29 32.03
C PRO A 492 31.48 -1.02 31.90
N ILE A 493 32.06 -1.33 30.73
CA ILE A 493 33.49 -1.13 30.45
C ILE A 493 33.70 0.16 29.66
N GLY A 494 34.11 1.22 30.34
CA GLY A 494 34.51 2.50 29.74
C GLY A 494 34.21 3.71 30.62
N GLU A 495 34.81 4.85 30.28
CA GLU A 495 34.68 6.12 31.02
C GLU A 495 33.28 6.76 30.92
N THR A 496 32.43 6.30 29.98
CA THR A 496 31.06 6.80 29.78
C THR A 496 30.06 5.69 29.43
N ILE A 497 28.84 5.79 29.95
CA ILE A 497 27.68 4.99 29.50
C ILE A 497 26.67 5.85 28.75
N LEU A 498 25.75 5.22 28.02
CA LEU A 498 24.68 5.89 27.28
C LEU A 498 23.38 5.86 28.07
N THR A 499 22.88 7.03 28.50
CA THR A 499 21.67 7.19 29.30
C THR A 499 20.57 7.86 28.48
N CYS A 500 19.31 7.50 28.75
CA CYS A 500 18.11 8.16 28.21
C CYS A 500 17.30 8.74 29.38
N ARG A 501 16.93 10.02 29.31
CA ARG A 501 15.99 10.67 30.25
C ARG A 501 14.82 11.28 29.49
N ARG A 502 13.60 11.10 30.00
CA ARG A 502 12.40 11.86 29.61
C ARG A 502 11.29 11.70 30.67
N ILE A 503 10.51 12.76 30.89
CA ILE A 503 9.27 12.71 31.68
C ILE A 503 8.16 12.02 30.86
N VAL A 504 7.32 11.22 31.52
CA VAL A 504 6.39 10.26 30.89
C VAL A 504 5.00 10.87 30.62
N ASN A 505 4.32 10.38 29.56
CA ASN A 505 3.06 10.91 29.01
C ASN A 505 1.88 9.90 29.06
N LEU A 506 0.64 10.39 28.85
CA LEU A 506 -0.61 9.81 29.38
C LEU A 506 -1.90 10.37 28.63
N GLN A 507 -3.10 9.75 28.40
CA GLN A 507 -3.57 8.35 28.59
C GLN A 507 -5.05 7.96 29.02
N ILE A 508 -5.89 8.81 29.65
CA ILE A 508 -7.06 8.35 30.51
C ILE A 508 -8.21 7.53 29.83
N ARG A 509 -8.80 6.55 30.56
CA ARG A 509 -10.02 5.79 30.13
C ARG A 509 -11.38 6.46 30.42
N GLY A 510 -12.10 6.81 29.35
CA GLY A 510 -13.57 6.91 29.32
C GLY A 510 -14.12 8.33 29.18
N HIS A 511 -14.76 8.61 28.04
CA HIS A 511 -15.23 9.94 27.59
C HIS A 511 -14.13 11.00 27.44
N ILE A 512 -13.70 11.24 26.20
CA ILE A 512 -12.93 12.45 25.86
C ILE A 512 -13.86 13.67 25.93
N LYS A 513 -13.94 14.26 27.12
CA LYS A 513 -14.10 15.71 27.28
C LYS A 513 -12.81 16.26 27.88
N TRP A 514 -12.46 17.46 27.47
CA TRP A 514 -11.36 18.21 28.06
C TRP A 514 -11.61 18.37 29.57
N ILE A 515 -10.65 17.94 30.37
CA ILE A 515 -10.58 18.20 31.81
C ILE A 515 -9.49 19.26 31.96
N ASP A 516 -9.89 20.48 32.30
CA ASP A 516 -8.96 21.59 32.48
C ASP A 516 -8.03 21.35 33.68
N PRO A 517 -6.81 21.91 33.73
CA PRO A 517 -5.89 21.72 34.85
C PRO A 517 -6.49 22.20 36.18
N GLY A 518 -6.52 21.33 37.20
CA GLY A 518 -7.13 21.68 38.47
C GLY A 518 -7.13 20.60 39.56
N ARG A 519 -7.77 20.95 40.68
CA ARG A 519 -7.97 20.07 41.86
C ARG A 519 -9.36 19.45 41.86
N TYR A 520 -9.39 18.12 41.90
CA TYR A 520 -10.60 17.31 41.84
C TYR A 520 -10.76 16.49 43.12
N ARG A 521 -11.99 16.34 43.62
CA ARG A 521 -12.28 15.66 44.88
C ARG A 521 -12.95 14.31 44.64
N SER A 522 -12.25 13.23 44.96
CA SER A 522 -12.82 11.88 45.03
C SER A 522 -13.60 11.70 46.33
N ARG A 523 -14.71 10.96 46.29
CA ARG A 523 -15.54 10.69 47.48
C ARG A 523 -14.84 9.81 48.52
N ASN A 524 -13.90 8.95 48.10
CA ASN A 524 -13.31 7.92 48.97
C ASN A 524 -11.83 8.15 49.31
N THR A 525 -11.13 9.04 48.58
CA THR A 525 -9.67 9.24 48.72
C THR A 525 -9.23 10.70 48.90
N GLY A 526 -10.16 11.66 48.93
CA GLY A 526 -9.85 13.07 49.21
C GLY A 526 -9.59 13.92 47.96
N TRP A 527 -8.72 14.93 48.09
CA TRP A 527 -8.35 15.83 46.99
C TRP A 527 -7.18 15.30 46.19
N CYS A 528 -7.34 15.26 44.87
CA CYS A 528 -6.34 14.95 43.88
C CYS A 528 -6.09 16.20 43.02
N GLU A 529 -4.87 16.36 42.52
CA GLU A 529 -4.48 17.44 41.60
C GLU A 529 -3.95 16.77 40.33
N VAL A 530 -4.44 17.18 39.16
CA VAL A 530 -4.28 16.43 37.90
C VAL A 530 -3.42 17.20 36.89
N PRO A 531 -2.08 17.03 36.90
CA PRO A 531 -1.17 17.55 35.88
C PRO A 531 -1.03 16.55 34.70
N GLY A 532 -2.16 16.17 34.07
CA GLY A 532 -2.22 15.18 32.97
C GLY A 532 -2.74 13.76 33.35
N PRO A 533 -2.84 12.78 32.41
CA PRO A 533 -3.65 11.53 32.56
C PRO A 533 -3.03 10.19 33.16
N GLU A 534 -3.09 9.01 32.48
CA GLU A 534 -2.64 7.64 32.91
C GLU A 534 -1.56 6.97 31.97
N VAL A 535 -0.49 6.32 32.43
CA VAL A 535 0.70 5.95 31.60
C VAL A 535 0.51 4.80 30.55
N GLU A 536 1.40 4.69 29.55
CA GLU A 536 1.40 3.72 28.42
C GLU A 536 2.47 2.59 28.53
N VAL A 537 2.33 1.47 27.77
CA VAL A 537 3.02 0.16 28.01
C VAL A 537 3.56 -0.49 26.70
N GLY A 538 4.66 -1.26 26.78
CA GLY A 538 5.44 -1.80 25.65
C GLY A 538 5.02 -3.16 25.07
N SER A 539 5.58 -3.51 23.90
CA SER A 539 5.20 -4.68 23.07
C SER A 539 5.94 -5.99 23.37
N ASP A 540 6.90 -5.97 24.29
CA ASP A 540 7.65 -7.11 24.83
C ASP A 540 7.02 -7.67 26.13
N GLY A 541 6.10 -6.92 26.73
CA GLY A 541 5.45 -7.24 28.00
C GLY A 541 5.87 -6.33 29.15
N GLU A 542 6.80 -5.39 28.95
CA GLU A 542 7.24 -4.47 30.00
C GLU A 542 6.38 -3.20 30.09
N ALA A 543 6.11 -2.78 31.33
CA ALA A 543 5.35 -1.57 31.66
C ALA A 543 6.25 -0.53 32.34
N PHE A 544 6.43 0.63 31.71
CA PHE A 544 7.29 1.69 32.22
C PHE A 544 6.54 2.58 33.22
N LEU A 545 6.72 2.32 34.51
CA LEU A 545 6.20 3.18 35.58
C LEU A 545 7.04 4.46 35.72
N MET A 546 6.39 5.63 35.68
CA MET A 546 7.05 6.89 36.04
C MET A 546 7.19 7.01 37.57
N VAL A 547 8.27 6.44 38.09
CA VAL A 547 8.69 6.67 39.48
C VAL A 547 9.34 8.05 39.57
N SER A 548 8.66 9.01 40.20
CA SER A 548 9.28 10.30 40.55
C SER A 548 10.23 10.13 41.74
N LYS A 549 11.20 11.05 41.88
CA LYS A 549 12.20 11.03 42.96
C LYS A 549 11.64 11.11 44.39
N ASP A 550 10.37 11.49 44.54
CA ASP A 550 9.65 11.49 45.81
C ASP A 550 8.89 10.18 46.11
N PHE A 551 8.71 9.33 45.10
CA PHE A 551 8.09 8.01 45.20
C PHE A 551 9.16 6.93 45.46
N GLU A 552 10.31 7.05 44.79
CA GLU A 552 11.55 6.28 45.01
C GLU A 552 11.94 6.21 46.51
N ARG A 553 11.76 7.33 47.24
CA ARG A 553 12.08 7.47 48.67
C ARG A 553 11.09 6.83 49.65
N LYS A 554 9.99 6.25 49.17
CA LYS A 554 8.93 5.64 50.00
C LYS A 554 8.77 4.13 49.74
N TRP A 555 9.67 3.57 48.94
CA TRP A 555 9.66 2.17 48.57
C TRP A 555 10.36 1.33 49.66
N ILE A 556 9.77 0.19 50.02
CA ILE A 556 10.35 -0.81 50.91
C ILE A 556 10.21 -2.16 50.21
N GLY A 557 11.27 -2.96 50.22
CA GLY A 557 11.49 -4.01 49.22
C GLY A 557 10.42 -5.10 49.13
N GLY A 558 10.06 -5.45 47.90
CA GLY A 558 9.22 -6.60 47.52
C GLY A 558 9.21 -6.73 45.99
N PHE A 559 9.63 -7.89 45.47
CA PHE A 559 9.94 -8.05 44.04
C PHE A 559 8.72 -8.44 43.18
N SER A 560 8.73 -7.96 41.93
CA SER A 560 8.13 -8.50 40.69
C SER A 560 6.86 -9.37 40.74
N PHE A 561 5.90 -9.09 39.85
CA PHE A 561 5.12 -10.16 39.20
C PHE A 561 4.72 -9.84 37.77
N GLY A 562 5.01 -10.77 36.85
CA GLY A 562 4.15 -11.05 35.71
C GLY A 562 3.13 -12.11 36.15
N GLY A 563 1.92 -11.69 36.51
CA GLY A 563 0.86 -12.58 37.00
C GLY A 563 -0.07 -11.88 38.00
N VAL A 564 -1.35 -11.78 37.67
CA VAL A 564 -2.33 -10.98 38.43
C VAL A 564 -3.15 -11.85 39.38
N ARG A 565 -3.27 -11.44 40.64
CA ARG A 565 -4.58 -11.32 41.34
C ARG A 565 -4.51 -10.45 42.61
N LEU A 566 -5.53 -9.60 42.78
CA LEU A 566 -5.86 -8.85 43.99
C LEU A 566 -6.78 -9.68 44.90
N ASP A 567 -6.86 -9.35 46.20
CA ASP A 567 -8.12 -8.94 46.87
C ASP A 567 -7.83 -8.41 48.30
N PRO A 568 -8.73 -7.65 48.96
CA PRO A 568 -8.35 -6.67 50.00
C PRO A 568 -8.78 -7.00 51.45
N CYS A 569 -8.24 -6.22 52.40
CA CYS A 569 -8.86 -5.81 53.66
C CYS A 569 -8.57 -4.31 53.87
#